data_AF-A0A1Z9AK64-F1
#
_entry.id   AF-A0A1Z9AK64-F1
#
_cell.length_a   1.000
_cell.length_b   1.000
_cell.length_c   1.000
_cell.angle_alpha   90.00
_cell.angle_beta   90.00
_cell.angle_gamma   90.00
#
_symmetry.space_group_name_H-M   'P 1'
#
loop_
_entity.id
_entity.type
_entity.pdbx_description
1 polymer ?
#
loop_
_entity_poly.entity_id
_entity_poly.type
_entity_poly.pdbx_seq_one_letter_code
_entity_poly.pdbx_strand_id
1 'polypeptide(L)'
;MNAEPLDFNQAELEQLIKAHWGPQAGIDHMNAPLPWSDLLTRHRLRIPEWPVAFGGRGWSRPHACRWWALCSAFHCPIPDSLETSLVGPILLLSPTPGHFDKHLNAIAANEAQWVIQRYLPGQVEPMTIGTLDNAQWLMTIREAAPDQLIINIRSNTDPHQDTRVMACKLDDLIQQLNHRYPSLPMVWRNSAMIVNLKQTLDFMPNPESELKAAIDQLEIRQRAVEVWSLRASESNQASLAPIIKTAAKLQTQGFRLGLTLQGNYAITSASPPGQNEQSAIFSMPPNPLSILDPLALFDEDNGSQAPRTEANLSIHPVGQS
;
A
#
# COMPACT_ATOMS: atom_id res chain seq x y z
N MET A 1 -19.39 -11.73 -22.93
CA MET A 1 -20.59 -11.48 -22.12
C MET A 1 -20.25 -10.32 -21.21
N ASN A 2 -20.83 -9.12 -21.41
CA ASN A 2 -20.56 -7.97 -20.55
C ASN A 2 -21.33 -8.18 -19.24
N ALA A 3 -20.64 -8.59 -18.18
CA ALA A 3 -21.26 -8.72 -16.87
C ALA A 3 -21.50 -7.31 -16.29
N GLU A 4 -22.72 -7.06 -15.84
CA GLU A 4 -23.11 -5.76 -15.27
C GLU A 4 -22.44 -5.52 -13.91
N PRO A 5 -22.20 -4.25 -13.52
CA PRO A 5 -21.71 -3.91 -12.20
C PRO A 5 -22.65 -4.45 -11.11
N LEU A 6 -22.09 -5.01 -10.03
CA LEU A 6 -22.89 -5.40 -8.87
C LEU A 6 -23.26 -4.16 -8.06
N ASP A 7 -24.51 -4.04 -7.62
CA ASP A 7 -24.94 -2.88 -6.83
C ASP A 7 -24.24 -2.82 -5.46
N PHE A 8 -24.06 -1.59 -4.97
CA PHE A 8 -23.52 -1.33 -3.64
C PHE A 8 -24.66 -1.29 -2.61
N ASN A 9 -24.69 -2.25 -1.69
CA ASN A 9 -25.63 -2.29 -0.57
C ASN A 9 -24.88 -2.36 0.75
N GLN A 10 -24.85 -1.24 1.50
CA GLN A 10 -24.11 -1.16 2.76
C GLN A 10 -24.62 -2.15 3.82
N ALA A 11 -25.94 -2.35 3.93
CA ALA A 11 -26.50 -3.21 4.96
C ALA A 11 -26.12 -4.69 4.74
N GLU A 12 -26.13 -5.15 3.49
CA GLU A 12 -25.69 -6.50 3.13
C GLU A 12 -24.19 -6.68 3.40
N LEU A 13 -23.37 -5.69 3.07
CA LEU A 13 -21.92 -5.73 3.31
C LEU A 13 -21.59 -5.72 4.80
N GLU A 14 -22.33 -4.96 5.61
CA GLU A 14 -22.21 -4.99 7.07
C GLU A 14 -22.57 -6.36 7.65
N GLN A 15 -23.65 -6.98 7.17
CA GLN A 15 -24.03 -8.33 7.59
C GLN A 15 -22.97 -9.35 7.21
N LEU A 16 -22.40 -9.24 5.99
CA LEU A 16 -21.32 -10.10 5.52
C LEU A 16 -20.09 -10.00 6.43
N ILE A 17 -19.66 -8.77 6.78
CA ILE A 17 -18.54 -8.53 7.70
C ILE A 17 -18.84 -9.11 9.08
N LYS A 18 -20.02 -8.84 9.65
CA LYS A 18 -20.39 -9.33 10.98
C LYS A 18 -20.39 -10.86 11.04
N ALA A 19 -20.81 -11.53 9.97
CA ALA A 19 -20.85 -12.98 9.87
C ALA A 19 -19.46 -13.65 9.75
N HIS A 20 -18.44 -12.95 9.23
CA HIS A 20 -17.13 -13.56 8.91
C HIS A 20 -15.92 -12.91 9.58
N TRP A 21 -16.05 -11.71 10.14
CA TRP A 21 -14.96 -10.96 10.79
C TRP A 21 -15.37 -10.29 12.11
N GLY A 22 -16.66 -9.98 12.31
CA GLY A 22 -17.13 -9.24 13.49
C GLY A 22 -16.89 -9.98 14.81
N PRO A 23 -17.12 -9.32 15.97
CA PRO A 23 -16.93 -9.91 17.31
C PRO A 23 -17.71 -11.22 17.53
N GLN A 24 -18.80 -11.41 16.78
CA GLN A 24 -19.64 -12.61 16.79
C GLN A 24 -19.02 -13.80 16.04
N ALA A 25 -18.02 -13.57 15.18
CA ALA A 25 -17.25 -14.62 14.51
C ALA A 25 -16.26 -15.33 15.48
N GLY A 26 -16.12 -14.83 16.71
CA GLY A 26 -15.18 -15.32 17.72
C GLY A 26 -13.78 -14.73 17.57
N ILE A 27 -12.99 -14.77 18.66
CA ILE A 27 -11.58 -14.31 18.71
C ILE A 27 -10.69 -15.18 17.81
N ASP A 28 -11.18 -16.37 17.44
CA ASP A 28 -10.44 -17.34 16.65
C ASP A 28 -10.80 -17.20 15.16
N HIS A 29 -10.30 -16.13 14.52
CA HIS A 29 -10.45 -15.91 13.07
C HIS A 29 -9.92 -17.08 12.22
N MET A 30 -9.15 -18.01 12.82
CA MET A 30 -8.72 -19.27 12.22
C MET A 30 -9.86 -20.29 12.07
N ASN A 31 -10.94 -20.15 12.85
CA ASN A 31 -12.14 -21.00 12.79
C ASN A 31 -13.31 -20.35 12.03
N ALA A 32 -13.09 -19.19 11.40
CA ALA A 32 -14.08 -18.62 10.51
C ALA A 32 -14.42 -19.64 9.40
N PRO A 33 -15.69 -19.74 8.93
CA PRO A 33 -16.08 -20.69 7.88
C PRO A 33 -15.28 -20.52 6.58
N LEU A 34 -14.68 -19.34 6.40
CA LEU A 34 -13.84 -18.98 5.29
C LEU A 34 -12.82 -17.91 5.73
N PRO A 35 -11.53 -18.03 5.37
CA PRO A 35 -10.56 -16.97 5.57
C PRO A 35 -11.01 -15.66 4.92
N TRP A 36 -10.72 -14.52 5.56
CA TRP A 36 -11.14 -13.20 5.07
C TRP A 36 -10.68 -12.93 3.62
N SER A 37 -9.45 -13.32 3.25
CA SER A 37 -8.94 -13.20 1.87
C SER A 37 -9.82 -13.91 0.85
N ASP A 38 -10.25 -15.12 1.17
CA ASP A 38 -11.04 -15.96 0.27
C ASP A 38 -12.46 -15.42 0.15
N LEU A 39 -13.01 -14.87 1.24
CA LEU A 39 -14.28 -14.15 1.21
C LEU A 39 -14.21 -12.95 0.27
N LEU A 40 -13.17 -12.14 0.39
CA LEU A 40 -12.97 -10.99 -0.49
C LEU A 40 -12.86 -11.42 -1.94
N THR A 41 -12.13 -12.50 -2.25
CA THR A 41 -12.03 -13.05 -3.60
C THR A 41 -13.38 -13.55 -4.12
N ARG A 42 -14.08 -14.41 -3.36
CA ARG A 42 -15.37 -15.00 -3.77
C ARG A 42 -16.43 -13.95 -4.05
N HIS A 43 -16.45 -12.88 -3.26
CA HIS A 43 -17.40 -11.78 -3.41
C HIS A 43 -16.89 -10.63 -4.28
N ARG A 44 -15.71 -10.75 -4.90
CA ARG A 44 -15.06 -9.72 -5.74
C ARG A 44 -14.83 -8.39 -5.01
N LEU A 45 -14.63 -8.44 -3.70
CA LEU A 45 -14.45 -7.28 -2.82
C LEU A 45 -12.97 -6.93 -2.58
N ARG A 46 -12.03 -7.70 -3.15
CA ARG A 46 -10.60 -7.41 -3.07
C ARG A 46 -10.19 -6.19 -3.92
N ILE A 47 -10.79 -6.08 -5.10
CA ILE A 47 -10.52 -5.05 -6.13
C ILE A 47 -11.85 -4.49 -6.65
N PRO A 48 -12.69 -3.91 -5.78
CA PRO A 48 -14.07 -3.57 -6.12
C PRO A 48 -14.18 -2.58 -7.29
N GLU A 49 -13.21 -1.67 -7.43
CA GLU A 49 -13.14 -0.66 -8.48
C GLU A 49 -12.70 -1.19 -9.85
N TRP A 50 -12.11 -2.38 -9.92
CA TRP A 50 -11.70 -2.94 -11.20
C TRP A 50 -12.91 -3.30 -12.07
N PRO A 51 -12.76 -3.26 -13.41
CA PRO A 51 -13.80 -3.73 -14.31
C PRO A 51 -14.22 -5.18 -14.02
N VAL A 52 -15.50 -5.47 -14.20
CA VAL A 52 -16.08 -6.81 -13.95
C VAL A 52 -15.42 -7.88 -14.82
N ALA A 53 -14.98 -7.52 -16.03
CA ALA A 53 -14.26 -8.38 -16.96
C ALA A 53 -12.93 -8.93 -16.40
N PHE A 54 -12.34 -8.24 -15.41
CA PHE A 54 -11.07 -8.59 -14.79
C PHE A 54 -11.22 -8.96 -13.31
N GLY A 55 -12.40 -9.46 -12.92
CA GLY A 55 -12.65 -10.00 -11.58
C GLY A 55 -13.10 -8.98 -10.51
N GLY A 56 -13.21 -7.69 -10.86
CA GLY A 56 -13.74 -6.67 -9.96
C GLY A 56 -15.28 -6.60 -9.92
N ARG A 57 -15.82 -5.59 -9.23
CA ARG A 57 -17.26 -5.27 -9.21
C ARG A 57 -17.65 -4.13 -10.15
N GLY A 58 -16.68 -3.42 -10.72
CA GLY A 58 -16.92 -2.20 -11.50
C GLY A 58 -17.51 -1.07 -10.66
N TRP A 59 -17.25 -1.06 -9.35
CA TRP A 59 -17.77 -0.03 -8.48
C TRP A 59 -17.19 1.34 -8.80
N SER A 60 -18.04 2.35 -8.69
CA SER A 60 -17.58 3.74 -8.72
C SER A 60 -16.65 4.02 -7.55
N ARG A 61 -15.80 5.04 -7.70
CA ARG A 61 -14.89 5.49 -6.64
C ARG A 61 -15.61 5.77 -5.30
N PRO A 62 -16.77 6.47 -5.25
CA PRO A 62 -17.54 6.61 -4.00
C PRO A 62 -17.90 5.27 -3.35
N HIS A 63 -18.35 4.27 -4.12
CA HIS A 63 -18.73 2.96 -3.59
C HIS A 63 -17.52 2.19 -3.05
N ALA A 64 -16.40 2.20 -3.78
CA ALA A 64 -15.16 1.59 -3.31
C ALA A 64 -14.63 2.28 -2.03
N CYS A 65 -14.67 3.62 -1.97
CA CYS A 65 -14.29 4.35 -0.75
C CYS A 65 -15.18 3.99 0.45
N ARG A 66 -16.49 3.88 0.26
CA ARG A 66 -17.43 3.48 1.32
C ARG A 66 -17.19 2.06 1.78
N TRP A 67 -16.87 1.14 0.88
CA TRP A 67 -16.48 -0.23 1.23
C TRP A 67 -15.23 -0.27 2.11
N TRP A 68 -14.16 0.42 1.71
CA TRP A 68 -12.92 0.44 2.50
C TRP A 68 -13.10 1.15 3.85
N ALA A 69 -13.92 2.21 3.90
CA ALA A 69 -14.31 2.84 5.16
C ALA A 69 -15.08 1.88 6.07
N LEU A 70 -15.95 1.05 5.50
CA LEU A 70 -16.68 0.03 6.24
C LEU A 70 -15.72 -1.02 6.82
N CYS A 71 -14.82 -1.56 6.00
CA CYS A 71 -13.76 -2.48 6.46
C CYS A 71 -12.94 -1.88 7.61
N SER A 72 -12.53 -0.61 7.50
CA SER A 72 -11.80 0.10 8.56
C SER A 72 -12.59 0.18 9.87
N ALA A 73 -13.89 0.50 9.79
CA ALA A 73 -14.75 0.62 10.96
C ALA A 73 -14.95 -0.71 11.73
N PHE A 74 -14.82 -1.84 11.04
CA PHE A 74 -14.84 -3.18 11.64
C PHE A 74 -13.45 -3.76 11.90
N HIS A 75 -12.39 -2.97 11.71
CA HIS A 75 -11.00 -3.40 11.82
C HIS A 75 -10.67 -4.63 10.96
N CYS A 76 -11.28 -4.73 9.78
CA CYS A 76 -10.98 -5.79 8.82
C CYS A 76 -9.57 -5.61 8.23
N PRO A 77 -8.84 -6.71 7.95
CA PRO A 77 -7.60 -6.66 7.19
C PRO A 77 -7.88 -6.11 5.80
N ILE A 78 -7.08 -5.13 5.39
CA ILE A 78 -7.23 -4.49 4.08
C ILE A 78 -6.20 -5.10 3.12
N PRO A 79 -6.64 -5.72 1.99
CA PRO A 79 -5.74 -6.37 1.04
C PRO A 79 -5.03 -5.33 0.17
N ASP A 80 -4.11 -4.58 0.77
CA ASP A 80 -3.26 -3.60 0.10
C ASP A 80 -1.94 -4.24 -0.33
N SER A 81 -2.06 -5.15 -1.28
CA SER A 81 -0.95 -5.92 -1.83
C SER A 81 -0.32 -5.22 -3.05
N LEU A 82 0.95 -5.50 -3.35
CA LEU A 82 1.68 -4.94 -4.49
C LEU A 82 0.92 -5.15 -5.81
N GLU A 83 0.30 -6.30 -5.92
CA GLU A 83 -0.48 -6.78 -7.05
C GLU A 83 -1.70 -5.90 -7.34
N THR A 84 -2.48 -5.64 -6.29
CA THR A 84 -3.75 -4.91 -6.37
C THR A 84 -3.53 -3.40 -6.45
N SER A 85 -2.50 -2.90 -5.79
CA SER A 85 -2.24 -1.46 -5.66
C SER A 85 -1.37 -0.89 -6.76
N LEU A 86 -0.63 -1.73 -7.51
CA LEU A 86 0.28 -1.24 -8.54
C LEU A 86 0.31 -2.09 -9.81
N VAL A 87 0.60 -3.39 -9.70
CA VAL A 87 0.75 -4.25 -10.89
C VAL A 87 -0.51 -4.23 -11.75
N GLY A 88 -1.65 -4.60 -11.16
CA GLY A 88 -2.92 -4.64 -11.85
C GLY A 88 -3.33 -3.31 -12.47
N PRO A 89 -3.29 -2.18 -11.73
CA PRO A 89 -3.49 -0.85 -12.29
C PRO A 89 -2.61 -0.52 -13.51
N ILE A 90 -1.33 -0.88 -13.49
CA ILE A 90 -0.42 -0.70 -14.65
C ILE A 90 -0.92 -1.51 -15.86
N LEU A 91 -1.32 -2.77 -15.65
CA LEU A 91 -1.84 -3.63 -16.72
C LEU A 91 -3.19 -3.12 -17.27
N LEU A 92 -4.04 -2.56 -16.41
CA LEU A 92 -5.33 -1.96 -16.77
C LEU A 92 -5.20 -0.64 -17.54
N LEU A 93 -4.10 0.11 -17.35
CA LEU A 93 -3.79 1.30 -18.14
C LEU A 93 -3.24 0.99 -19.54
N SER A 94 -2.93 -0.28 -19.81
CA SER A 94 -2.48 -0.70 -21.11
C SER A 94 -3.54 -0.42 -22.19
N PRO A 95 -3.16 -0.02 -23.42
CA PRO A 95 -4.11 0.17 -24.52
C PRO A 95 -4.99 -1.05 -24.83
N THR A 96 -4.50 -2.26 -24.52
CA THR A 96 -5.26 -3.51 -24.68
C THR A 96 -5.14 -4.36 -23.41
N PRO A 97 -5.93 -4.04 -22.35
CA PRO A 97 -5.85 -4.75 -21.08
C PRO A 97 -6.15 -6.25 -21.21
N GLY A 98 -7.00 -6.63 -22.17
CA GLY A 98 -7.37 -8.03 -22.42
C GLY A 98 -6.20 -8.95 -22.77
N HIS A 99 -5.08 -8.40 -23.24
CA HIS A 99 -3.85 -9.19 -23.44
C HIS A 99 -3.30 -9.74 -22.12
N PHE A 100 -3.65 -9.10 -21.00
CA PHE A 100 -3.23 -9.48 -19.66
C PHE A 100 -4.35 -10.18 -18.88
N ASP A 101 -5.38 -10.73 -19.53
CA ASP A 101 -6.50 -11.41 -18.87
C ASP A 101 -6.06 -12.47 -17.87
N LYS A 102 -5.11 -13.33 -18.28
CA LYS A 102 -4.51 -14.33 -17.39
C LYS A 102 -3.93 -13.69 -16.13
N HIS A 103 -3.24 -12.56 -16.29
CA HIS A 103 -2.54 -11.89 -15.21
C HIS A 103 -3.49 -11.15 -14.27
N LEU A 104 -4.41 -10.38 -14.83
CA LEU A 104 -5.42 -9.63 -14.10
C LEU A 104 -6.36 -10.56 -13.33
N ASN A 105 -6.78 -11.69 -13.93
CA ASN A 105 -7.62 -12.67 -13.24
C ASN A 105 -6.88 -13.38 -12.11
N ALA A 106 -5.60 -13.74 -12.27
CA ALA A 106 -4.82 -14.33 -11.18
C ALA A 106 -4.61 -13.34 -10.00
N ILE A 107 -4.42 -12.05 -10.29
CA ILE A 107 -4.40 -11.01 -9.26
C ILE A 107 -5.76 -10.94 -8.56
N ALA A 108 -6.86 -10.86 -9.30
CA ALA A 108 -8.20 -10.81 -8.73
C ALA A 108 -8.51 -12.02 -7.83
N ALA A 109 -8.02 -13.21 -8.22
CA ALA A 109 -8.24 -14.47 -7.54
C ALA A 109 -7.31 -14.72 -6.33
N ASN A 110 -6.28 -13.88 -6.12
CA ASN A 110 -5.25 -14.09 -5.10
C ASN A 110 -4.38 -15.35 -5.31
N GLU A 111 -4.08 -15.66 -6.58
CA GLU A 111 -3.38 -16.90 -6.95
C GLU A 111 -1.88 -16.69 -7.23
N ALA A 112 -1.42 -15.45 -7.33
CA ALA A 112 -0.03 -15.14 -7.67
C ALA A 112 0.54 -14.04 -6.76
N GLN A 113 1.74 -14.30 -6.26
CA GLN A 113 2.67 -13.39 -5.62
C GLN A 113 3.55 -12.75 -6.69
N TRP A 114 3.72 -11.44 -6.58
CA TRP A 114 4.47 -10.66 -7.53
C TRP A 114 5.69 -10.00 -6.89
N VAL A 115 6.69 -9.81 -7.74
CA VAL A 115 7.79 -8.89 -7.49
C VAL A 115 7.77 -7.82 -8.56
N ILE A 116 8.15 -6.61 -8.19
CA ILE A 116 8.41 -5.53 -9.15
C ILE A 116 9.88 -5.13 -9.05
N GLN A 117 10.51 -4.97 -10.21
CA GLN A 117 11.84 -4.41 -10.36
C GLN A 117 11.79 -3.18 -11.24
N ARG A 118 12.43 -2.09 -10.80
CA ARG A 118 12.63 -0.91 -11.62
C ARG A 118 14.11 -0.67 -11.86
N TYR A 119 14.45 -0.46 -13.13
CA TYR A 119 15.79 -0.05 -13.54
C TYR A 119 15.79 1.46 -13.76
N LEU A 120 16.56 2.19 -12.95
CA LEU A 120 16.82 3.61 -13.18
C LEU A 120 17.84 3.80 -14.30
N PRO A 121 17.79 4.93 -15.03
CA PRO A 121 18.81 5.26 -16.03
C PRO A 121 20.22 5.18 -15.42
N GLY A 122 21.09 4.37 -16.02
CA GLY A 122 22.48 4.20 -15.60
C GLY A 122 22.72 3.26 -14.40
N GLN A 123 21.68 2.65 -13.83
CA GLN A 123 21.84 1.64 -12.77
C GLN A 123 21.91 0.21 -13.32
N VAL A 124 22.81 -0.59 -12.74
CA VAL A 124 22.96 -2.02 -13.06
C VAL A 124 22.03 -2.87 -12.19
N GLU A 125 21.86 -2.50 -10.93
CA GLU A 125 20.97 -3.19 -9.99
C GLU A 125 19.59 -2.54 -9.94
N PRO A 126 18.50 -3.32 -10.04
CA PRO A 126 17.16 -2.78 -9.96
C PRO A 126 16.75 -2.48 -8.52
N MET A 127 15.96 -1.42 -8.34
CA MET A 127 15.15 -1.28 -7.15
C MET A 127 14.08 -2.37 -7.15
N THR A 128 14.00 -3.16 -6.07
CA THR A 128 13.10 -4.31 -5.98
C THR A 128 12.10 -4.13 -4.85
N ILE A 129 10.82 -4.40 -5.13
CA ILE A 129 9.77 -4.57 -4.11
C ILE A 129 9.21 -5.99 -4.18
N GLY A 130 9.16 -6.66 -3.02
CA GLY A 130 8.76 -8.06 -2.87
C GLY A 130 9.95 -9.00 -2.69
N THR A 131 9.68 -10.28 -2.45
CA THR A 131 10.70 -11.32 -2.23
C THR A 131 10.75 -12.23 -3.45
N LEU A 132 11.93 -12.38 -4.06
CA LEU A 132 12.10 -13.21 -5.26
C LEU A 132 11.88 -14.71 -5.01
N ASP A 133 12.18 -15.19 -3.81
CA ASP A 133 12.21 -16.62 -3.48
C ASP A 133 10.85 -17.31 -3.65
N ASN A 134 9.75 -16.57 -3.44
CA ASN A 134 8.38 -17.08 -3.54
C ASN A 134 7.57 -16.42 -4.67
N ALA A 135 8.21 -15.59 -5.49
CA ALA A 135 7.52 -14.88 -6.56
C ALA A 135 7.11 -15.85 -7.65
N GLN A 136 5.81 -15.96 -7.93
CA GLN A 136 5.38 -16.62 -9.16
C GLN A 136 5.74 -15.76 -10.35
N TRP A 137 5.48 -14.45 -10.32
CA TRP A 137 5.72 -13.56 -11.45
C TRP A 137 6.56 -12.33 -11.08
N LEU A 138 7.30 -11.83 -12.06
CA LEU A 138 8.09 -10.60 -11.96
C LEU A 138 7.65 -9.61 -13.04
N MET A 139 7.37 -8.38 -12.61
CA MET A 139 7.27 -7.23 -13.49
C MET A 139 8.57 -6.42 -13.45
N THR A 140 9.16 -6.16 -14.60
CA THR A 140 10.29 -5.24 -14.74
C THR A 140 9.83 -3.97 -15.45
N ILE A 141 10.20 -2.81 -14.92
CA ILE A 141 9.93 -1.50 -15.50
C ILE A 141 11.28 -0.84 -15.81
N ARG A 142 11.49 -0.45 -17.06
CA ARG A 142 12.69 0.28 -17.49
C ARG A 142 12.34 1.45 -18.38
N GLU A 143 13.06 2.55 -18.21
CA GLU A 143 13.01 3.70 -19.11
C GLU A 143 13.92 3.40 -20.32
N ALA A 144 13.33 3.17 -21.48
CA ALA A 144 14.07 2.88 -22.71
C ALA A 144 14.45 4.15 -23.47
N ALA A 145 13.59 5.16 -23.38
CA ALA A 145 13.79 6.51 -23.86
C ALA A 145 13.01 7.48 -22.95
N PRO A 146 13.22 8.82 -23.03
CA PRO A 146 12.55 9.78 -22.16
C PRO A 146 11.03 9.62 -22.08
N ASP A 147 10.40 9.21 -23.19
CA ASP A 147 8.94 9.10 -23.33
C ASP A 147 8.48 7.65 -23.53
N GLN A 148 9.32 6.68 -23.16
CA GLN A 148 9.08 5.28 -23.45
C GLN A 148 9.49 4.39 -22.28
N LEU A 149 8.49 3.79 -21.65
CA LEU A 149 8.67 2.73 -20.67
C LEU A 149 8.56 1.36 -21.33
N ILE A 150 9.43 0.44 -20.95
CA ILE A 150 9.28 -0.97 -21.28
C ILE A 150 8.90 -1.70 -20.00
N ILE A 151 7.79 -2.42 -20.08
CA ILE A 151 7.26 -3.27 -19.03
C ILE A 151 7.37 -4.71 -19.51
N ASN A 152 8.12 -5.53 -18.78
CA ASN A 152 8.18 -6.96 -19.07
C ASN A 152 7.63 -7.74 -17.90
N ILE A 153 6.78 -8.72 -18.19
CA ILE A 153 6.27 -9.69 -17.24
C ILE A 153 6.90 -11.02 -17.57
N ARG A 154 7.50 -11.67 -16.58
CA ARG A 154 7.99 -13.03 -16.69
C ARG A 154 7.38 -13.88 -15.59
N SER A 155 7.08 -15.13 -15.92
CA SER A 155 6.80 -16.14 -14.91
C SER A 155 8.11 -16.77 -14.45
N ASN A 156 8.17 -17.14 -13.18
CA ASN A 156 9.27 -17.92 -12.64
C ASN A 156 9.15 -19.41 -13.02
N THR A 157 7.94 -19.86 -13.35
CA THR A 157 7.64 -21.26 -13.73
C THR A 157 7.53 -21.47 -15.24
N ASP A 158 7.39 -20.40 -16.02
CA ASP A 158 7.22 -20.45 -17.48
C ASP A 158 8.22 -19.48 -18.14
N PRO A 159 9.10 -19.94 -19.05
CA PRO A 159 10.08 -19.08 -19.72
C PRO A 159 9.46 -18.08 -20.70
N HIS A 160 8.15 -18.16 -20.98
CA HIS A 160 7.48 -17.16 -21.81
C HIS A 160 7.47 -15.79 -21.14
N GLN A 161 7.98 -14.79 -21.86
CA GLN A 161 8.08 -13.41 -21.42
C GLN A 161 7.07 -12.56 -22.19
N ASP A 162 6.13 -11.96 -21.47
CA ASP A 162 5.21 -10.97 -22.03
C ASP A 162 5.90 -9.60 -21.96
N THR A 163 6.45 -9.16 -23.08
CA THR A 163 7.13 -7.85 -23.20
C THR A 163 6.19 -6.83 -23.81
N ARG A 164 6.09 -5.66 -23.18
CA ARG A 164 5.32 -4.53 -23.72
C ARG A 164 6.08 -3.23 -23.61
N VAL A 165 5.90 -2.40 -24.64
CA VAL A 165 6.41 -1.05 -24.66
C VAL A 165 5.23 -0.09 -24.50
N MET A 166 5.29 0.76 -23.48
CA MET A 166 4.36 1.85 -23.24
C MET A 166 4.98 3.15 -23.72
N ALA A 167 4.30 3.83 -24.65
CA ALA A 167 4.69 5.15 -25.15
C ALA A 167 4.21 6.24 -24.19
N CYS A 168 4.76 6.27 -22.98
CA CYS A 168 4.51 7.31 -22.00
C CYS A 168 5.74 7.56 -21.13
N LYS A 169 5.83 8.78 -20.58
CA LYS A 169 6.77 9.10 -19.51
C LYS A 169 6.34 8.41 -18.22
N LEU A 170 7.28 8.24 -17.29
CA LEU A 170 6.98 7.72 -15.96
C LEU A 170 6.04 8.62 -15.18
N ASP A 171 6.25 9.93 -15.22
CA ASP A 171 5.38 10.89 -14.54
C ASP A 171 3.94 10.82 -15.06
N ASP A 172 3.77 10.65 -16.37
CA ASP A 172 2.46 10.47 -16.99
C ASP A 172 1.79 9.17 -16.52
N LEU A 173 2.55 8.08 -16.40
CA LEU A 173 2.06 6.82 -15.85
C LEU A 173 1.61 6.99 -14.40
N ILE A 174 2.41 7.63 -13.55
CA ILE A 174 2.08 7.91 -12.15
C ILE A 174 0.81 8.76 -12.05
N GLN A 175 0.70 9.81 -12.88
CA GLN A 175 -0.48 10.66 -12.91
C GLN A 175 -1.72 9.88 -13.33
N GLN A 176 -1.61 9.04 -14.36
CA GLN A 176 -2.72 8.19 -14.82
C GLN A 176 -3.13 7.15 -13.79
N LEU A 177 -2.18 6.51 -13.10
CA LEU A 177 -2.45 5.58 -12.00
C LEU A 177 -3.23 6.28 -10.89
N ASN A 178 -2.73 7.41 -10.40
CA ASN A 178 -3.39 8.18 -9.35
C ASN A 178 -4.76 8.71 -9.76
N HIS A 179 -4.95 9.03 -11.04
CA HIS A 179 -6.22 9.56 -11.53
C HIS A 179 -7.25 8.47 -11.83
N ARG A 180 -6.86 7.35 -12.44
CA ARG A 180 -7.80 6.31 -12.91
C ARG A 180 -7.95 5.15 -11.94
N TYR A 181 -6.86 4.74 -11.30
CA TYR A 181 -6.79 3.61 -10.37
C TYR A 181 -6.05 3.98 -9.08
N PRO A 182 -6.53 5.00 -8.34
CA PRO A 182 -5.95 5.34 -7.05
C PRO A 182 -5.98 4.14 -6.11
N SER A 183 -4.88 3.84 -5.42
CA SER A 183 -4.89 2.80 -4.37
C SER A 183 -5.66 3.29 -3.16
N LEU A 184 -6.98 3.08 -3.21
CA LEU A 184 -7.90 3.37 -2.14
C LEU A 184 -7.54 2.61 -0.85
N PRO A 185 -7.24 1.29 -0.86
CA PRO A 185 -6.84 0.53 0.33
C PRO A 185 -5.78 1.21 1.22
N MET A 186 -4.79 1.88 0.62
CA MET A 186 -3.73 2.59 1.33
C MET A 186 -4.24 3.67 2.30
N VAL A 187 -5.40 4.26 2.03
CA VAL A 187 -5.98 5.29 2.89
C VAL A 187 -6.47 4.71 4.21
N TRP A 188 -7.04 3.51 4.20
CA TRP A 188 -7.71 2.94 5.37
C TRP A 188 -6.84 1.95 6.16
N ARG A 189 -5.76 1.40 5.56
CA ARG A 189 -4.93 0.37 6.20
C ARG A 189 -4.28 0.82 7.51
N ASN A 190 -3.99 2.11 7.63
CA ASN A 190 -3.25 2.66 8.76
C ASN A 190 -4.05 2.58 10.07
N SER A 191 -5.39 2.49 10.00
CA SER A 191 -6.25 2.48 11.18
C SER A 191 -6.01 1.22 12.04
N ALA A 192 -5.77 0.06 11.42
CA ALA A 192 -5.39 -1.15 12.14
C ALA A 192 -4.00 -1.03 12.80
N MET A 193 -3.03 -0.43 12.10
CA MET A 193 -1.69 -0.17 12.64
C MET A 193 -1.77 0.74 13.88
N ILE A 194 -2.56 1.81 13.85
CA ILE A 194 -2.72 2.75 14.97
C ILE A 194 -3.35 2.07 16.18
N VAL A 195 -4.34 1.19 15.97
CA VAL A 195 -4.93 0.38 17.06
C VAL A 195 -3.86 -0.49 17.71
N ASN A 196 -3.02 -1.17 16.91
CA ASN A 196 -1.93 -2.00 17.45
C ASN A 196 -0.88 -1.18 18.22
N LEU A 197 -0.54 0.02 17.74
CA LEU A 197 0.36 0.94 18.45
C LEU A 197 -0.20 1.33 19.82
N LYS A 198 -1.49 1.65 19.89
CA LYS A 198 -2.18 1.98 21.16
C LYS A 198 -2.19 0.81 22.13
N GLN A 199 -2.56 -0.37 21.65
CA GLN A 199 -2.53 -1.59 22.48
C GLN A 199 -1.13 -1.85 23.02
N THR A 200 -0.10 -1.72 22.18
CA THR A 200 1.30 -1.89 22.60
C THR A 200 1.68 -0.88 23.69
N LEU A 201 1.26 0.37 23.54
CA LEU A 201 1.49 1.42 24.53
C LEU A 201 0.83 1.10 25.88
N ASP A 202 -0.39 0.57 25.86
CA ASP A 202 -1.14 0.22 27.08
C ASP A 202 -0.47 -0.91 27.90
N PHE A 203 0.31 -1.78 27.24
CA PHE A 203 1.09 -2.82 27.92
C PHE A 203 2.45 -2.34 28.46
N MET A 204 2.83 -1.08 28.21
CA MET A 204 4.08 -0.54 28.75
C MET A 204 3.90 -0.11 30.22
N PRO A 205 4.82 -0.47 31.13
CA PRO A 205 4.69 -0.13 32.55
C PRO A 205 4.82 1.37 32.85
N ASN A 206 5.42 2.16 31.97
CA ASN A 206 5.51 3.63 32.05
C ASN A 206 5.60 4.24 30.64
N PRO A 207 4.47 4.43 29.93
CA PRO A 207 4.50 5.01 28.59
C PRO A 207 4.92 6.49 28.66
N GLU A 208 5.92 6.87 27.86
CA GLU A 208 6.33 8.26 27.74
C GLU A 208 5.19 9.12 27.21
N SER A 209 4.95 10.28 27.83
CA SER A 209 3.86 11.18 27.44
C SER A 209 3.98 11.65 25.98
N GLU A 210 5.21 11.77 25.48
CA GLU A 210 5.50 12.14 24.10
C GLU A 210 5.07 11.07 23.10
N LEU A 211 5.30 9.78 23.40
CA LEU A 211 4.86 8.66 22.56
C LEU A 211 3.34 8.58 22.49
N LYS A 212 2.67 8.74 23.63
CA LYS A 212 1.21 8.81 23.67
C LYS A 212 0.69 9.96 22.80
N ALA A 213 1.26 11.15 22.96
CA ALA A 213 0.86 12.32 22.16
C ALA A 213 1.11 12.12 20.66
N ALA A 214 2.21 11.48 20.28
CA ALA A 214 2.51 11.18 18.88
C ALA A 214 1.50 10.18 18.25
N ILE A 215 1.12 9.14 18.99
CA ILE A 215 0.10 8.17 18.54
C ILE A 215 -1.28 8.83 18.43
N ASP A 216 -1.66 9.67 19.39
CA ASP A 216 -2.92 10.42 19.34
C ASP A 216 -2.95 11.39 18.15
N GLN A 217 -1.84 12.09 17.86
CA GLN A 217 -1.72 12.94 16.68
C GLN A 217 -1.81 12.13 15.37
N LEU A 218 -1.20 10.95 15.32
CA LEU A 218 -1.27 10.05 14.17
C LEU A 218 -2.72 9.62 13.90
N GLU A 219 -3.48 9.28 14.94
CA GLU A 219 -4.91 8.94 14.83
C GLU A 219 -5.74 10.12 14.29
N ILE A 220 -5.55 11.32 14.84
CA ILE A 220 -6.28 12.52 14.39
C ILE A 220 -6.01 12.77 12.91
N ARG A 221 -4.74 12.71 12.49
CA ARG A 221 -4.34 12.89 11.08
C ARG A 221 -4.91 11.80 10.19
N GLN A 222 -4.86 10.55 10.62
CA GLN A 222 -5.45 9.42 9.90
C GLN A 222 -6.95 9.63 9.69
N ARG A 223 -7.68 10.03 10.74
CA ARG A 223 -9.12 10.27 10.64
C ARG A 223 -9.44 11.44 9.70
N ALA A 224 -8.62 12.48 9.71
CA ALA A 224 -8.75 13.60 8.78
C ALA A 224 -8.59 13.15 7.32
N VAL A 225 -7.60 12.29 7.03
CA VAL A 225 -7.37 11.73 5.68
C VAL A 225 -8.53 10.83 5.24
N GLU A 226 -9.08 10.00 6.12
CA GLU A 226 -10.27 9.18 5.80
C GLU A 226 -11.49 10.04 5.44
N VAL A 227 -11.77 11.08 6.22
CA VAL A 227 -12.88 12.01 5.96
C VAL A 227 -12.65 12.81 4.67
N TRP A 228 -11.41 13.25 4.43
CA TRP A 228 -11.05 13.92 3.18
C TRP A 228 -11.25 12.99 1.97
N SER A 229 -10.85 11.72 2.07
CA SER A 229 -11.05 10.71 1.03
C SER A 229 -12.53 10.50 0.70
N LEU A 230 -13.38 10.35 1.72
CA LEU A 230 -14.82 10.20 1.52
C LEU A 230 -15.41 11.41 0.78
N ARG A 231 -15.13 12.63 1.26
CA ARG A 231 -15.62 13.87 0.62
C ARG A 231 -15.10 14.06 -0.80
N ALA A 232 -13.81 13.78 -1.01
CA ALA A 232 -13.18 13.89 -2.32
C ALA A 232 -13.75 12.86 -3.30
N SER A 233 -14.07 11.66 -2.83
CA SER A 233 -14.64 10.61 -3.68
C SER A 233 -16.03 10.96 -4.23
N GLU A 234 -16.83 11.72 -3.47
CA GLU A 234 -18.15 12.20 -3.90
C GLU A 234 -18.04 13.24 -5.02
N SER A 235 -16.94 13.98 -5.06
CA SER A 235 -16.58 14.84 -6.19
C SER A 235 -15.81 14.03 -7.23
N ASN A 236 -16.50 13.52 -8.24
CA ASN A 236 -15.91 12.63 -9.25
C ASN A 236 -14.73 13.25 -10.05
N GLN A 237 -14.45 14.55 -9.87
CA GLN A 237 -13.36 15.29 -10.50
C GLN A 237 -12.14 15.48 -9.58
N ALA A 238 -12.25 15.24 -8.27
CA ALA A 238 -11.14 15.47 -7.35
C ALA A 238 -10.05 14.40 -7.49
N SER A 239 -8.80 14.84 -7.61
CA SER A 239 -7.63 13.96 -7.56
C SER A 239 -7.46 13.41 -6.14
N LEU A 240 -7.30 12.08 -6.02
CA LEU A 240 -6.98 11.43 -4.75
C LEU A 240 -5.48 11.32 -4.48
N ALA A 241 -4.63 11.74 -5.43
CA ALA A 241 -3.18 11.63 -5.28
C ALA A 241 -2.65 12.29 -3.98
N PRO A 242 -3.08 13.51 -3.61
CA PRO A 242 -2.62 14.13 -2.36
C PRO A 242 -3.05 13.35 -1.12
N ILE A 243 -4.25 12.76 -1.13
CA ILE A 243 -4.79 11.95 -0.03
C ILE A 243 -3.96 10.68 0.16
N ILE A 244 -3.67 9.96 -0.93
CA ILE A 244 -2.87 8.73 -0.91
C ILE A 244 -1.43 9.03 -0.47
N LYS A 245 -0.85 10.12 -0.96
CA LYS A 245 0.49 10.58 -0.54
C LYS A 245 0.54 10.85 0.96
N THR A 246 -0.47 11.54 1.50
CA THR A 246 -0.56 11.78 2.94
C THR A 246 -0.74 10.48 3.72
N ALA A 247 -1.62 9.57 3.29
CA ALA A 247 -1.81 8.26 3.92
C ALA A 247 -0.51 7.44 3.96
N ALA A 248 0.27 7.46 2.88
CA ALA A 248 1.58 6.82 2.82
C ALA A 248 2.58 7.44 3.80
N LYS A 249 2.63 8.78 3.93
CA LYS A 249 3.47 9.45 4.94
C LYS A 249 3.09 9.05 6.36
N LEU A 250 1.79 8.99 6.66
CA LEU A 250 1.30 8.56 7.98
C LEU A 250 1.69 7.11 8.28
N GLN A 251 1.69 6.23 7.28
CA GLN A 251 2.17 4.86 7.44
C GLN A 251 3.65 4.83 7.86
N THR A 252 4.51 5.58 7.17
CA THR A 252 5.94 5.67 7.51
C THR A 252 6.14 6.22 8.93
N GLN A 253 5.37 7.23 9.33
CA GLN A 253 5.41 7.78 10.68
C GLN A 253 4.99 6.75 11.74
N GLY A 254 3.86 6.05 11.52
CA GLY A 254 3.40 5.01 12.44
C GLY A 254 4.36 3.82 12.53
N PHE A 255 4.99 3.44 11.42
CA PHE A 255 6.03 2.40 11.42
C PHE A 255 7.23 2.82 12.27
N ARG A 256 7.73 4.05 12.12
CA ARG A 256 8.83 4.58 12.94
C ARG A 256 8.47 4.58 14.43
N LEU A 257 7.25 4.99 14.79
CA LEU A 257 6.76 4.92 16.17
C LEU A 257 6.70 3.47 16.68
N GLY A 258 6.28 2.52 15.84
CA GLY A 258 6.29 1.09 16.18
C GLY A 258 7.69 0.57 16.52
N LEU A 259 8.71 0.94 15.73
CA LEU A 259 10.09 0.59 16.02
C LEU A 259 10.57 1.20 17.35
N THR A 260 10.21 2.45 17.64
CA THR A 260 10.54 3.09 18.92
C THR A 260 9.87 2.36 20.09
N LEU A 261 8.59 2.00 19.99
CA LEU A 261 7.88 1.23 21.02
C LEU A 261 8.52 -0.14 21.25
N GLN A 262 8.88 -0.85 20.18
CA GLN A 262 9.58 -2.13 20.28
C GLN A 262 10.94 -1.99 20.97
N GLY A 263 11.72 -0.96 20.60
CA GLY A 263 12.99 -0.67 21.25
C GLY A 263 12.83 -0.38 22.74
N ASN A 264 11.86 0.47 23.11
CA ASN A 264 11.60 0.81 24.50
C ASN A 264 11.06 -0.38 25.31
N TYR A 265 10.23 -1.23 24.71
CA TYR A 265 9.78 -2.48 25.31
C TYR A 265 10.98 -3.40 25.59
N ALA A 266 11.84 -3.65 24.59
CA ALA A 266 13.01 -4.53 24.72
C ALA A 266 14.01 -4.07 25.81
N ILE A 267 14.12 -2.76 26.07
CA ILE A 267 14.99 -2.21 27.12
C ILE A 267 14.35 -2.32 28.50
N THR A 268 13.03 -2.22 28.60
CA THR A 268 12.30 -2.20 29.88
C THR A 268 11.85 -3.58 30.35
N SER A 269 11.70 -4.56 29.45
CA SER A 269 11.45 -5.95 29.78
C SER A 269 12.73 -6.78 29.70
N ALA A 270 13.41 -6.98 30.83
CA ALA A 270 14.46 -8.00 30.93
C ALA A 270 13.84 -9.40 30.91
N SER A 271 13.60 -9.96 29.73
CA SER A 271 13.21 -11.37 29.60
C SER A 271 14.41 -12.28 29.87
N PRO A 272 14.21 -13.49 30.45
CA PRO A 272 15.30 -14.45 30.68
C PRO A 272 16.07 -14.79 29.40
N PRO A 273 17.38 -15.15 29.50
CA PRO A 273 18.19 -15.51 28.34
C PRO A 273 17.51 -16.62 27.52
N GLY A 274 17.28 -16.36 26.23
CA GLY A 274 16.62 -17.29 25.30
C GLY A 274 15.17 -16.97 24.94
N GLN A 275 14.54 -15.94 25.52
CA GLN A 275 13.20 -15.47 25.13
C GLN A 275 13.16 -14.13 24.36
N ASN A 276 14.32 -13.51 24.12
CA ASN A 276 14.44 -12.36 23.20
C ASN A 276 14.41 -12.80 21.73
N GLU A 277 13.61 -13.81 21.39
CA GLU A 277 13.34 -14.10 19.99
C GLU A 277 12.69 -12.85 19.41
N GLN A 278 13.37 -12.26 18.44
CA GLN A 278 12.90 -11.12 17.66
C GLN A 278 11.52 -11.50 17.11
N SER A 279 10.49 -11.10 17.83
CA SER A 279 9.14 -11.21 17.33
C SER A 279 9.12 -10.24 16.15
N ALA A 280 9.13 -10.79 14.94
CA ALA A 280 9.13 -10.09 13.66
C ALA A 280 7.79 -9.33 13.44
N ILE A 281 7.35 -8.55 14.43
CA ILE A 281 5.98 -8.01 14.51
C ILE A 281 5.82 -6.78 13.62
N PHE A 282 6.91 -6.10 13.25
CA PHE A 282 6.86 -4.89 12.44
C PHE A 282 7.81 -4.98 11.24
N SER A 283 7.42 -5.74 10.21
CA SER A 283 7.91 -5.49 8.84
C SER A 283 7.05 -4.40 8.22
N MET A 284 7.64 -3.29 7.76
CA MET A 284 6.89 -2.27 7.02
C MET A 284 6.31 -2.93 5.77
N PRO A 285 4.99 -2.95 5.57
CA PRO A 285 4.45 -3.36 4.28
C PRO A 285 5.08 -2.45 3.22
N PRO A 286 5.72 -2.99 2.18
CA PRO A 286 6.32 -2.15 1.16
C PRO A 286 5.24 -1.23 0.61
N ASN A 287 5.51 0.07 0.50
CA ASN A 287 4.62 0.97 -0.20
C ASN A 287 4.84 0.74 -1.71
N PRO A 288 3.88 0.16 -2.43
CA PRO A 288 4.07 -0.15 -3.85
C PRO A 288 4.47 1.08 -4.66
N LEU A 289 3.93 2.26 -4.31
CA LEU A 289 4.17 3.50 -5.03
C LEU A 289 5.60 4.03 -4.87
N SER A 290 6.36 3.58 -3.86
CA SER A 290 7.74 4.03 -3.66
C SER A 290 8.69 3.57 -4.78
N ILE A 291 8.34 2.54 -5.54
CA ILE A 291 9.14 2.10 -6.69
C ILE A 291 9.02 3.05 -7.88
N LEU A 292 7.85 3.69 -8.03
CA LEU A 292 7.60 4.62 -9.12
C LEU A 292 8.11 6.02 -8.76
N ASP A 293 7.85 6.47 -7.54
CA ASP A 293 8.25 7.79 -7.07
C ASP A 293 8.86 7.71 -5.66
N PRO A 294 10.15 7.34 -5.55
CA PRO A 294 10.82 7.23 -4.27
C PRO A 294 10.94 8.58 -3.57
N LEU A 295 11.07 9.69 -4.30
CA LEU A 295 11.35 11.01 -3.72
C LEU A 295 10.09 11.68 -3.15
N ALA A 296 8.93 11.54 -3.80
CA ALA A 296 7.71 12.19 -3.32
C ALA A 296 7.27 11.71 -1.92
N LEU A 297 7.56 10.46 -1.55
CA LEU A 297 7.17 9.91 -0.25
C LEU A 297 8.02 10.46 0.91
N PHE A 298 9.23 10.94 0.65
CA PHE A 298 10.18 11.40 1.66
C PHE A 298 10.36 12.91 1.71
N ASP A 299 9.71 13.69 0.84
CA ASP A 299 9.70 15.16 0.97
C ASP A 299 9.06 15.55 2.31
N GLU A 300 9.92 15.92 3.26
CA GLU A 300 9.57 16.38 4.58
C GLU A 300 8.81 17.71 4.51
N ASP A 301 7.81 17.85 5.39
CA ASP A 301 7.48 19.15 5.95
C ASP A 301 8.74 19.66 6.68
N ASN A 302 9.63 20.33 5.95
CA ASN A 302 10.63 21.22 6.53
C ASN A 302 9.89 22.44 7.10
N GLY A 303 9.23 22.23 8.24
CA GLY A 303 8.57 23.23 9.03
C GLY A 303 9.30 23.45 10.36
N SER A 304 10.59 23.83 10.34
CA SER A 304 11.16 24.78 11.31
C SER A 304 12.59 25.22 10.94
N GLN A 305 12.75 26.50 10.57
CA GLN A 305 13.92 27.42 10.68
C GLN A 305 15.35 26.86 10.45
N ALA A 306 16.20 27.41 9.58
CA ALA A 306 16.54 28.83 9.39
C ALA A 306 17.28 29.05 8.05
N PRO A 307 17.33 30.30 7.51
CA PRO A 307 18.10 30.59 6.31
C PRO A 307 19.58 30.68 6.65
N ARG A 308 20.42 29.90 5.97
CA ARG A 308 21.84 30.24 5.80
C ARG A 308 22.19 30.21 4.33
N THR A 309 22.06 31.39 3.74
CA THR A 309 23.07 32.00 2.88
C THR A 309 24.46 31.41 3.15
N GLU A 310 25.06 30.74 2.17
CA GLU A 310 26.15 31.29 1.36
C GLU A 310 26.81 30.19 0.54
N ALA A 311 26.99 30.49 -0.74
CA ALA A 311 27.91 29.83 -1.62
C ALA A 311 29.34 29.94 -1.05
N ASN A 312 30.13 28.86 -1.16
CA ASN A 312 31.44 28.94 -1.81
C ASN A 312 32.10 27.55 -1.92
N LEU A 313 32.23 27.11 -3.18
CA LEU A 313 33.46 26.66 -3.84
C LEU A 313 34.60 26.07 -2.99
N SER A 314 34.93 24.82 -3.36
CA SER A 314 36.17 24.04 -3.27
C SER A 314 37.49 24.77 -2.95
N ILE A 315 38.42 24.08 -2.26
CA ILE A 315 39.73 23.58 -2.79
C ILE A 315 40.57 22.91 -1.67
N HIS A 316 41.32 21.88 -2.09
CA HIS A 316 42.20 20.86 -1.50
C HIS A 316 43.07 21.11 -0.23
N PRO A 317 43.53 20.03 0.43
CA PRO A 317 44.51 20.05 1.53
C PRO A 317 45.94 19.95 1.01
N VAL A 318 46.85 20.80 1.51
CA VAL A 318 48.32 20.56 1.42
C VAL A 318 49.02 21.18 2.64
N GLY A 319 49.66 20.32 3.44
CA GLY A 319 51.07 20.47 3.83
C GLY A 319 51.49 21.48 4.91
N GLN A 320 51.86 20.93 6.07
CA GLN A 320 53.12 21.12 6.80
C GLN A 320 53.70 22.54 7.00
N SER A 321 53.77 22.97 8.27
CA SER A 321 55.00 23.24 9.03
C SER A 321 54.68 23.25 10.51
#